data_AF-Q6YQM7-F1
#
_entry.id   AF-Q6YQM7-F1
#
_cell.length_a   1.000
_cell.length_b   1.000
_cell.length_c   1.000
_cell.angle_alpha   90.00
_cell.angle_beta   90.00
_cell.angle_gamma   90.00
#
_symmetry.space_group_name_H-M   'P 1'
#
loop_
_entity.id
_entity.type
_entity.pdbx_description
1 polymer ?
#
loop_
_entity_poly.entity_id
_entity_poly.type
_entity_poly.pdbx_seq_one_letter_code
_entity_poly.pdbx_strand_id
1 'polypeptide(L)'
;MLNLKNQFSRINLFFISLGLLFLVNHHPVMAIENKKICNLNMKIHNIWIQKKEDIVSHVINKNIDQIFSYLTLDYPCYNSSTNNKNDLCWRIKEPPNNLLFVFFDSGIRSNEDEFYSLEDLNEMGNGAKNMYIFWLTKTLYPQIKTQKDIINKEIFYQLKIKLKNIEIEKLNIELNLFKEIKLQLEKEIDNQTNIYLNTKKIILNLENYINNLEEINKKNQNINLENEKLKQQLNLKYIELQKEKEKFLNQQNNINKLQQELNQKTTTYMGIFNSLYKKIF
;
A
#
# COMPACT_ATOMS: atom_id res chain seq x y z
N MET A 1 -6.64 -9.82 18.91
CA MET A 1 -7.65 -9.62 17.84
C MET A 1 -7.88 -8.12 17.70
N LEU A 2 -7.02 -7.44 16.93
CA LEU A 2 -6.99 -5.97 16.80
C LEU A 2 -8.07 -5.51 15.82
N ASN A 3 -8.75 -4.45 16.23
CA ASN A 3 -10.03 -3.99 15.70
C ASN A 3 -9.88 -3.34 14.32
N LEU A 4 -9.94 -4.16 13.25
CA LEU A 4 -9.86 -3.77 11.84
C LEU A 4 -10.99 -2.84 11.35
N LYS A 5 -12.02 -2.57 12.17
CA LYS A 5 -13.15 -1.72 11.77
C LYS A 5 -12.83 -0.23 11.68
N ASN A 6 -11.80 0.26 12.39
CA ASN A 6 -11.53 1.71 12.44
C ASN A 6 -10.69 2.25 11.26
N GLN A 7 -9.92 1.41 10.56
CA GLN A 7 -9.09 1.87 9.43
C GLN A 7 -9.91 2.07 8.14
N PHE A 8 -10.90 1.21 7.87
CA PHE A 8 -11.80 1.39 6.72
C PHE A 8 -12.68 2.65 6.84
N SER A 9 -13.06 3.06 8.06
CA SER A 9 -13.85 4.30 8.25
C SER A 9 -13.04 5.57 7.93
N ARG A 10 -11.73 5.57 8.22
CA ARG A 10 -10.84 6.71 7.95
C ARG A 10 -10.51 6.84 6.47
N ILE A 11 -10.35 5.71 5.76
CA ILE A 11 -10.16 5.68 4.32
C ILE A 11 -11.43 6.20 3.61
N ASN A 12 -12.62 5.79 4.05
CA ASN A 12 -13.88 6.31 3.51
C ASN A 12 -14.08 7.81 3.76
N LEU A 13 -13.71 8.33 4.94
CA LEU A 13 -13.78 9.77 5.19
C LEU A 13 -12.83 10.57 4.29
N PHE A 14 -11.64 10.02 3.98
CA PHE A 14 -10.68 10.68 3.11
C PHE A 14 -11.19 10.79 1.67
N PHE A 15 -11.78 9.72 1.12
CA PHE A 15 -12.39 9.75 -0.22
C PHE A 15 -13.64 10.62 -0.31
N ILE A 16 -14.46 10.69 0.76
CA ILE A 16 -15.61 11.59 0.82
C ILE A 16 -15.15 13.06 0.93
N SER A 17 -14.07 13.35 1.67
CA SER A 17 -13.50 14.70 1.72
C SER A 17 -12.87 15.12 0.40
N LEU A 18 -12.26 14.19 -0.33
CA LEU A 18 -11.70 14.43 -1.66
C LEU A 18 -12.82 14.66 -2.70
N GLY A 19 -13.90 13.87 -2.64
CA GLY A 19 -15.08 14.07 -3.48
C GLY A 19 -15.81 15.39 -3.22
N LEU A 20 -15.86 15.85 -1.95
CA LEU A 20 -16.39 17.17 -1.61
C LEU A 20 -15.46 18.30 -2.07
N LEU A 21 -14.14 18.11 -2.06
CA LEU A 21 -13.19 19.09 -2.62
C LEU A 21 -13.32 19.25 -4.15
N PHE A 22 -13.76 18.19 -4.85
CA PHE A 22 -14.09 18.26 -6.28
C PHE A 22 -15.46 18.87 -6.56
N LEU A 23 -16.45 18.73 -5.66
CA LEU A 23 -17.78 19.32 -5.83
C LEU A 23 -17.85 20.81 -5.51
N VAL A 24 -16.98 21.33 -4.63
CA VAL A 24 -16.94 22.76 -4.26
C VAL A 24 -16.11 23.60 -5.24
N ASN A 25 -15.38 22.96 -6.17
CA ASN A 25 -14.69 23.65 -7.27
C ASN A 25 -15.49 23.68 -8.59
N HIS A 26 -16.78 23.35 -8.56
CA HIS A 26 -17.68 23.72 -9.65
C HIS A 26 -18.04 25.20 -9.50
N HIS A 27 -17.20 26.06 -10.06
CA HIS A 27 -17.66 27.39 -10.46
C HIS A 27 -18.94 27.22 -11.28
N PRO A 28 -20.06 27.86 -10.91
CA PRO A 28 -21.21 27.92 -11.78
C PRO A 28 -20.74 28.58 -13.08
N VAL A 29 -20.92 27.88 -14.20
CA VAL A 29 -20.80 28.44 -15.54
C VAL A 29 -21.90 29.49 -15.66
N MET A 30 -21.60 30.69 -15.20
CA MET A 30 -22.31 31.87 -15.64
C MET A 30 -21.87 32.11 -17.08
N ALA A 31 -22.83 32.12 -18.00
CA ALA A 31 -22.65 32.66 -19.33
C ALA A 31 -22.26 34.15 -19.17
N ILE A 32 -20.97 34.39 -19.02
CA ILE A 32 -20.39 35.72 -19.14
C ILE A 32 -20.27 35.93 -20.63
N GLU A 33 -21.09 36.85 -21.14
CA GLU A 33 -20.89 37.49 -22.42
C GLU A 33 -19.46 38.05 -22.43
N ASN A 34 -18.51 37.25 -22.92
CA ASN A 34 -17.09 37.61 -22.95
C ASN A 34 -16.94 38.73 -23.97
N LYS A 35 -17.12 39.96 -23.50
CA LYS A 35 -16.71 41.16 -24.20
C LYS A 35 -15.24 40.98 -24.58
N LYS A 36 -14.99 40.78 -25.88
CA LYS A 36 -13.67 40.62 -26.53
C LYS A 36 -12.70 41.66 -25.94
N ILE A 37 -11.88 41.29 -24.97
CA ILE A 37 -10.73 42.12 -24.56
C ILE A 37 -9.61 41.79 -25.54
N CYS A 38 -9.64 42.46 -26.68
CA CYS A 38 -8.60 42.39 -27.69
C CYS A 38 -7.35 43.09 -27.14
N ASN A 39 -6.41 42.32 -26.59
CA ASN A 39 -5.09 42.84 -26.23
C ASN A 39 -4.28 42.95 -27.54
N LEU A 40 -4.28 44.13 -28.15
CA LEU A 40 -3.70 44.45 -29.48
C LEU A 40 -2.16 44.32 -29.59
N ASN A 41 -1.46 43.80 -28.57
CA ASN A 41 0.00 43.75 -28.52
C ASN A 41 0.61 42.41 -28.99
N MET A 42 -0.19 41.50 -29.53
CA MET A 42 0.31 40.24 -30.08
C MET A 42 1.00 40.48 -31.43
N LYS A 43 2.23 39.99 -31.58
CA LYS A 43 2.95 40.04 -32.86
C LYS A 43 2.51 38.89 -33.76
N ILE A 44 2.10 39.22 -34.97
CA ILE A 44 1.68 38.25 -35.99
C ILE A 44 2.83 38.00 -36.97
N HIS A 45 3.21 36.74 -37.12
CA HIS A 45 4.31 36.29 -37.97
C HIS A 45 3.76 35.42 -39.10
N ASN A 46 3.89 35.88 -40.35
CA ASN A 46 3.46 35.13 -41.51
C ASN A 46 4.61 34.31 -42.10
N ILE A 47 4.51 32.99 -42.00
CA ILE A 47 5.52 32.03 -42.41
C ILE A 47 5.04 31.33 -43.68
N TRP A 48 5.87 31.34 -44.71
CA TRP A 48 5.52 30.82 -46.03
C TRP A 48 6.39 29.63 -46.36
N ILE A 49 5.76 28.53 -46.76
CA ILE A 49 6.41 27.23 -46.90
C ILE A 49 6.07 26.65 -48.27
N GLN A 50 7.09 26.11 -48.93
CA GLN A 50 6.96 25.58 -50.30
C GLN A 50 6.47 24.13 -50.30
N LYS A 51 6.90 23.33 -49.33
CA LYS A 51 6.61 21.91 -49.21
C LYS A 51 6.13 21.58 -47.81
N LYS A 52 4.98 20.90 -47.67
CA LYS A 52 4.44 20.51 -46.35
C LYS A 52 5.45 19.67 -45.57
N GLU A 53 6.26 18.87 -46.28
CA GLU A 53 7.28 17.98 -45.75
C GLU A 53 8.39 18.73 -45.01
N ASP A 54 8.62 20.02 -45.34
CA ASP A 54 9.62 20.83 -44.65
C ASP A 54 9.16 21.14 -43.22
N ILE A 55 7.87 21.38 -43.00
CA ILE A 55 7.28 21.51 -41.66
C ILE A 55 7.35 20.17 -40.95
N VAL A 56 6.99 19.09 -41.64
CA VAL A 56 6.98 17.75 -41.06
C VAL A 56 8.38 17.40 -40.56
N SER A 57 9.40 17.55 -41.40
CA SER A 57 10.79 17.17 -41.09
C SER A 57 11.43 18.01 -39.97
N HIS A 58 10.92 19.21 -39.75
CA HIS A 58 11.48 20.19 -38.82
C HIS A 58 10.70 20.27 -37.50
N VAL A 59 9.37 20.30 -37.56
CA VAL A 59 8.47 20.51 -36.41
C VAL A 59 7.86 19.19 -35.91
N ILE A 60 7.50 18.26 -36.80
CA ILE A 60 6.60 17.12 -36.49
C ILE A 60 7.34 15.78 -36.35
N ASN A 61 8.32 15.48 -37.21
CA ASN A 61 8.94 14.16 -37.35
C ASN A 61 10.23 13.95 -36.54
N LYS A 62 10.68 14.93 -35.77
CA LYS A 62 11.85 14.78 -34.89
C LYS A 62 11.47 14.78 -33.43
N ASN A 63 10.78 13.73 -32.97
CA ASN A 63 10.58 13.39 -31.54
C ASN A 63 10.48 14.61 -30.61
N ILE A 64 9.61 15.55 -31.00
CA ILE A 64 9.13 16.65 -30.17
C ILE A 64 7.65 16.31 -30.00
N ASP A 65 7.41 15.55 -28.94
CA ASP A 65 6.20 14.94 -28.40
C ASP A 65 4.85 15.45 -28.92
N GLN A 66 3.88 14.52 -29.05
CA GLN A 66 2.41 14.55 -28.79
C GLN A 66 1.56 15.83 -28.99
N ILE A 67 2.17 16.94 -29.38
CA ILE A 67 1.70 18.33 -29.47
C ILE A 67 1.23 18.62 -30.91
N PHE A 68 1.69 17.83 -31.87
CA PHE A 68 1.24 17.87 -33.24
C PHE A 68 0.45 16.58 -33.45
N SER A 69 -0.88 16.70 -33.50
CA SER A 69 -1.73 15.57 -33.87
C SER A 69 -1.31 15.06 -35.25
N TYR A 70 -1.45 13.76 -35.53
CA TYR A 70 -1.26 13.25 -36.89
C TYR A 70 -2.15 14.00 -37.92
N LEU A 71 -3.25 14.61 -37.44
CA LEU A 71 -4.21 15.40 -38.21
C LEU A 71 -3.74 16.82 -38.58
N THR A 72 -2.60 17.30 -38.03
CA THR A 72 -2.15 18.71 -38.12
C THR A 72 -1.92 19.21 -39.57
N LEU A 73 -1.96 18.33 -40.57
CA LEU A 73 -1.74 18.67 -41.98
C LEU A 73 -2.85 18.25 -42.93
N ASP A 74 -3.88 17.58 -42.41
CA ASP A 74 -5.06 17.18 -43.17
C ASP A 74 -5.99 18.39 -43.36
N TYR A 75 -6.10 19.25 -42.34
CA TYR A 75 -6.93 20.45 -42.34
C TYR A 75 -6.26 21.62 -41.59
N PRO A 76 -6.55 22.88 -41.95
CA PRO A 76 -6.04 24.04 -41.23
C PRO A 76 -6.52 24.10 -39.79
N CYS A 77 -5.59 24.13 -38.85
CA CYS A 77 -5.88 24.04 -37.42
C CYS A 77 -5.11 25.08 -36.59
N TYR A 78 -5.49 25.24 -35.32
CA TYR A 78 -4.79 26.04 -34.33
C TYR A 78 -4.51 25.26 -33.04
N ASN A 79 -3.50 25.69 -32.28
CA ASN A 79 -3.17 25.04 -31.01
C ASN A 79 -4.01 25.58 -29.84
N SER A 80 -4.46 24.66 -28.98
CA SER A 80 -5.02 25.02 -27.68
C SER A 80 -3.96 25.18 -26.59
N SER A 81 -4.40 25.72 -25.45
CA SER A 81 -3.56 25.91 -24.25
C SER A 81 -3.88 24.91 -23.14
N THR A 82 -4.89 24.06 -23.30
CA THR A 82 -5.33 23.18 -22.22
C THR A 82 -4.33 22.04 -22.01
N ASN A 83 -3.91 21.85 -20.77
CA ASN A 83 -3.15 20.68 -20.29
C ASN A 83 -1.72 20.54 -20.83
N ASN A 84 -0.96 21.64 -20.99
CA ASN A 84 0.46 21.61 -21.46
C ASN A 84 0.67 20.86 -22.78
N LYS A 85 -0.41 20.84 -23.58
CA LYS A 85 -0.53 20.21 -24.87
C LYS A 85 -0.85 21.33 -25.84
N ASN A 86 0.17 21.83 -26.55
CA ASN A 86 -0.07 22.78 -27.65
C ASN A 86 -0.64 22.03 -28.86
N ASP A 87 -1.66 21.21 -28.63
CA ASP A 87 -2.21 20.28 -29.61
C ASP A 87 -2.80 21.08 -30.76
N LEU A 88 -2.16 20.98 -31.92
CA LEU A 88 -2.65 21.52 -33.19
C LEU A 88 -3.72 20.59 -33.76
N CYS A 89 -4.90 20.61 -33.14
CA CYS A 89 -5.99 19.70 -33.49
C CYS A 89 -7.30 20.41 -33.80
N TRP A 90 -7.46 21.67 -33.39
CA TRP A 90 -8.73 22.38 -33.51
C TRP A 90 -8.86 23.04 -34.88
N ARG A 91 -9.88 22.63 -35.65
CA ARG A 91 -10.09 23.10 -37.03
C ARG A 91 -10.47 24.58 -37.06
N ILE A 92 -9.89 25.31 -37.99
CA ILE A 92 -10.24 26.71 -38.25
C ILE A 92 -11.51 26.75 -39.10
N LYS A 93 -12.45 27.61 -38.72
CA LYS A 93 -13.69 27.86 -39.46
C LYS A 93 -13.37 28.50 -40.81
N GLU A 94 -13.88 27.92 -41.89
CA GLU A 94 -13.77 28.45 -43.25
C GLU A 94 -12.34 28.94 -43.61
N PRO A 95 -11.34 28.06 -43.52
CA PRO A 95 -9.95 28.49 -43.62
C PRO A 95 -9.60 28.86 -45.07
N PRO A 96 -8.71 29.84 -45.28
CA PRO A 96 -8.16 30.11 -46.60
C PRO A 96 -7.48 28.88 -47.22
N ASN A 97 -7.59 28.70 -48.53
CA ASN A 97 -7.15 27.50 -49.26
C ASN A 97 -5.67 27.12 -49.09
N ASN A 98 -4.81 28.08 -48.74
CA ASN A 98 -3.38 27.88 -48.58
C ASN A 98 -2.91 28.00 -47.12
N LEU A 99 -3.83 28.13 -46.17
CA LEU A 99 -3.48 28.09 -44.75
C LEU A 99 -3.09 26.65 -44.38
N LEU A 100 -2.05 26.51 -43.59
CA LEU A 100 -1.62 25.21 -43.06
C LEU A 100 -2.03 25.08 -41.60
N PHE A 101 -1.60 26.00 -40.75
CA PHE A 101 -2.01 26.04 -39.34
C PHE A 101 -1.61 27.37 -38.70
N VAL A 102 -2.14 27.62 -37.50
CA VAL A 102 -1.82 28.77 -36.66
C VAL A 102 -1.26 28.28 -35.33
N PHE A 103 -0.07 28.73 -34.98
CA PHE A 103 0.55 28.43 -33.69
C PHE A 103 0.65 29.68 -32.84
N PHE A 104 0.25 29.56 -31.59
CA PHE A 104 0.35 30.60 -30.57
C PHE A 104 1.34 30.16 -29.49
N ASP A 105 2.15 31.10 -29.04
CA ASP A 105 3.22 30.82 -28.08
C ASP A 105 2.74 30.67 -26.64
N SER A 106 1.51 31.09 -26.34
CA SER A 106 0.80 30.98 -25.06
C SER A 106 -0.68 31.34 -25.23
N GLY A 107 -1.37 31.61 -24.12
CA GLY A 107 -2.74 32.12 -24.09
C GLY A 107 -3.81 31.05 -24.27
N ILE A 108 -5.02 31.34 -23.78
CA ILE A 108 -6.15 30.39 -23.66
C ILE A 108 -7.04 30.48 -24.91
N ARG A 109 -7.58 29.35 -25.39
CA ARG A 109 -8.50 29.30 -26.53
C ARG A 109 -9.57 28.24 -26.31
N SER A 110 -10.66 28.35 -27.06
CA SER A 110 -11.66 27.27 -27.14
C SER A 110 -11.03 26.01 -27.70
N ASN A 111 -11.54 24.87 -27.26
CA ASN A 111 -11.14 23.53 -27.68
C ASN A 111 -12.22 22.93 -28.58
N GLU A 112 -12.61 23.68 -29.60
CA GLU A 112 -13.75 23.36 -30.44
C GLU A 112 -13.39 23.58 -31.91
N ASP A 113 -13.72 22.58 -32.72
CA ASP A 113 -13.57 22.63 -34.18
C ASP A 113 -14.51 23.68 -34.77
N GLU A 114 -14.01 24.42 -35.76
CA GLU A 114 -14.78 25.41 -36.54
C GLU A 114 -15.37 26.54 -35.68
N PHE A 115 -14.85 26.73 -34.46
CA PHE A 115 -15.28 27.78 -33.56
C PHE A 115 -14.71 29.16 -33.94
N TYR A 116 -13.42 29.21 -34.31
CA TYR A 116 -12.74 30.45 -34.70
C TYR A 116 -12.36 30.44 -36.18
N SER A 117 -12.64 31.55 -36.87
CA SER A 117 -12.04 31.88 -38.16
C SER A 117 -10.61 32.41 -37.97
N LEU A 118 -9.84 32.53 -39.06
CA LEU A 118 -8.52 33.17 -39.00
C LEU A 118 -8.61 34.64 -38.54
N GLU A 119 -9.69 35.33 -38.89
CA GLU A 119 -9.94 36.72 -38.47
C GLU A 119 -10.15 36.80 -36.96
N ASP A 120 -10.95 35.90 -36.40
CA ASP A 120 -11.10 35.79 -34.94
C ASP A 120 -9.76 35.52 -34.24
N LEU A 121 -8.96 34.61 -34.82
CA LEU A 121 -7.64 34.26 -34.30
C LEU A 121 -6.66 35.45 -34.33
N ASN A 122 -6.68 36.26 -35.39
CA ASN A 122 -5.83 37.45 -35.53
C ASN A 122 -6.11 38.51 -34.46
N GLU A 123 -7.37 38.64 -34.06
CA GLU A 123 -7.79 39.62 -33.05
C GLU A 123 -7.64 39.08 -31.61
N MET A 124 -7.47 37.77 -31.45
CA MET A 124 -7.38 37.13 -30.14
C MET A 124 -5.93 36.91 -29.68
N GLY A 125 -5.38 37.90 -28.99
CA GLY A 125 -4.14 37.72 -28.25
C GLY A 125 -4.33 36.70 -27.10
N ASN A 126 -5.34 36.93 -26.27
CA ASN A 126 -5.71 36.14 -25.08
C ASN A 126 -4.51 35.59 -24.25
N GLY A 127 -3.48 36.41 -24.03
CA GLY A 127 -2.28 36.05 -23.29
C GLY A 127 -1.10 35.55 -24.13
N ALA A 128 -1.29 35.31 -25.43
CA ALA A 128 -0.20 35.08 -26.37
C ALA A 128 0.56 36.38 -26.64
N LYS A 129 1.89 36.27 -26.76
CA LYS A 129 2.75 37.36 -27.23
C LYS A 129 2.98 37.27 -28.73
N ASN A 130 2.97 36.04 -29.27
CA ASN A 130 3.22 35.79 -30.68
C ASN A 130 2.20 34.80 -31.25
N MET A 131 1.74 35.11 -32.45
CA MET A 131 0.97 34.24 -33.31
C MET A 131 1.74 34.00 -34.61
N TYR A 132 1.88 32.74 -34.98
CA TYR A 132 2.62 32.29 -36.15
C TYR A 132 1.64 31.63 -37.10
N ILE A 133 1.43 32.24 -38.26
CA ILE A 133 0.54 31.74 -39.30
C ILE A 133 1.38 31.07 -40.37
N PHE A 134 1.13 29.80 -40.60
CA PHE A 134 1.85 29.00 -41.60
C PHE A 134 1.02 28.86 -42.86
N TRP A 135 1.61 29.26 -43.98
CA TRP A 135 0.99 29.26 -45.30
C TRP A 135 1.76 28.36 -46.26
N LEU A 136 1.04 27.63 -47.10
CA LEU A 136 1.60 26.97 -48.27
C LEU A 136 1.73 28.00 -49.41
N THR A 137 2.87 28.05 -50.07
CA THR A 137 3.06 28.85 -51.27
C THR A 137 3.55 28.01 -52.45
N LYS A 138 2.98 28.26 -53.63
CA LYS A 138 3.40 27.66 -54.90
C LYS A 138 4.47 28.49 -55.60
N THR A 139 4.74 29.73 -55.16
CA THR A 139 5.79 30.55 -55.77
C THR A 139 7.15 30.00 -55.36
N LEU A 140 7.86 29.45 -56.35
CA LEU A 140 9.29 29.21 -56.30
C LEU A 140 9.99 30.57 -56.17
N TYR A 141 10.26 30.99 -54.94
CA TYR A 141 11.17 32.11 -54.73
C TYR A 141 12.56 31.65 -55.19
N PRO A 142 13.23 32.36 -56.11
CA PRO A 142 14.61 32.04 -56.46
C PRO A 142 15.46 32.01 -55.20
N GLN A 143 16.46 31.11 -55.14
CA GLN A 143 17.34 30.85 -53.98
C GLN A 143 18.24 32.04 -53.56
N ILE A 144 17.81 33.27 -53.77
CA ILE A 144 18.36 34.42 -53.07
C ILE A 144 17.80 34.31 -51.65
N LYS A 145 18.67 34.08 -50.65
CA LYS A 145 18.28 34.18 -49.23
C LYS A 145 17.63 35.54 -49.01
N THR A 146 16.31 35.60 -49.03
CA THR A 146 15.61 36.83 -48.71
C THR A 146 15.70 37.05 -47.21
N GLN A 147 15.63 38.30 -46.75
CA GLN A 147 15.55 38.61 -45.31
C GLN A 147 14.42 37.81 -44.64
N LYS A 148 13.33 37.53 -45.38
CA LYS A 148 12.19 36.73 -44.96
C LYS A 148 12.54 35.26 -44.71
N ASP A 149 13.40 34.66 -45.52
CA ASP A 149 13.86 33.27 -45.33
C ASP A 149 14.75 33.13 -44.09
N ILE A 150 15.59 34.14 -43.82
CA ILE A 150 16.43 34.19 -42.62
C ILE A 150 15.55 34.31 -41.36
N ILE A 151 14.55 35.21 -41.39
CA ILE A 151 13.59 35.40 -40.29
C ILE A 151 12.81 34.11 -40.02
N ASN A 152 12.30 33.43 -41.06
CA ASN A 152 11.57 32.17 -40.90
C ASN A 152 12.44 31.08 -40.23
N LYS A 153 13.72 31.00 -40.61
CA LYS A 153 14.66 30.04 -40.04
C LYS A 153 14.98 30.35 -38.58
N GLU A 154 15.13 31.63 -38.23
CA GLU A 154 15.35 32.07 -36.86
C GLU A 154 14.14 31.76 -35.96
N ILE A 155 12.93 32.11 -36.40
CA ILE A 155 11.68 31.79 -35.71
C ILE A 155 11.58 30.27 -35.47
N PHE A 156 11.90 29.48 -36.49
CA PHE A 156 11.88 28.03 -36.39
C PHE A 156 12.83 27.50 -35.30
N TYR A 157 14.06 28.01 -35.22
CA TYR A 157 14.99 27.60 -34.15
C TYR A 157 14.52 28.02 -32.76
N GLN A 158 13.94 29.22 -32.62
CA GLN A 158 13.40 29.68 -31.33
C GLN A 158 12.25 28.78 -30.85
N LEU A 159 11.35 28.37 -31.77
CA LEU A 159 10.29 27.42 -31.45
C LEU A 159 10.87 26.07 -31.00
N LYS A 160 11.89 25.56 -31.68
CA LYS A 160 12.56 24.30 -31.30
C LYS A 160 13.15 24.37 -29.88
N ILE A 161 13.81 25.46 -29.52
CA ILE A 161 14.38 25.66 -28.18
C ILE A 161 13.26 25.71 -27.14
N LYS A 162 12.19 26.47 -27.39
CA LYS A 162 11.06 26.59 -26.46
C LYS A 162 10.40 25.25 -26.18
N LEU A 163 10.21 24.42 -27.22
CA LEU A 163 9.64 23.08 -27.08
C LEU A 163 10.54 22.16 -26.25
N LYS A 164 11.87 22.19 -26.47
CA LYS A 164 12.83 21.42 -25.66
C LYS A 164 12.83 21.83 -24.19
N ASN A 165 12.64 23.11 -23.87
CA ASN A 165 12.57 23.57 -22.48
C ASN A 165 11.31 23.04 -21.76
N ILE A 166 10.17 23.00 -22.46
CA ILE A 166 8.93 22.42 -21.91
C ILE A 166 9.11 20.92 -21.59
N GLU A 167 9.80 20.18 -22.46
CA GLU A 167 10.12 18.75 -22.23
C GLU A 167 10.98 18.57 -20.97
N ILE A 168 12.02 19.41 -20.81
CA ILE A 168 12.89 19.39 -19.62
C ILE A 168 12.09 19.70 -18.34
N GLU A 169 11.20 20.69 -18.37
CA GLU A 169 10.35 21.02 -17.21
C GLU A 169 9.44 19.85 -16.81
N LYS A 170 8.83 19.16 -17.77
CA LYS A 170 8.02 17.95 -17.51
C LYS A 170 8.84 16.85 -16.85
N LEU A 171 10.00 16.53 -17.42
CA LEU A 171 10.91 15.51 -16.87
C LEU A 171 11.35 15.86 -15.44
N ASN A 172 11.57 17.14 -15.14
CA ASN A 172 11.94 17.57 -13.78
C ASN A 172 10.79 17.40 -12.78
N ILE A 173 9.55 17.67 -13.17
CA ILE A 173 8.37 17.44 -12.32
C ILE A 173 8.21 15.95 -12.02
N GLU A 174 8.29 15.09 -13.05
CA GLU A 174 8.21 13.63 -12.88
C GLU A 174 9.34 13.12 -11.98
N LEU A 175 10.58 13.59 -12.19
CA LEU A 175 11.72 13.20 -11.38
C LEU A 175 11.53 13.57 -9.89
N ASN A 176 10.96 14.74 -9.60
CA ASN A 176 10.68 15.14 -8.23
C ASN A 176 9.60 14.26 -7.58
N LEU A 177 8.53 13.94 -8.31
CA LEU A 177 7.50 13.02 -7.84
C LEU A 177 8.09 11.63 -7.52
N PHE A 178 8.96 11.11 -8.40
CA PHE A 178 9.65 9.83 -8.16
C PHE A 178 10.54 9.86 -6.90
N LYS A 179 11.25 10.97 -6.64
CA LYS A 179 12.05 11.13 -5.43
C LYS A 179 11.20 11.11 -4.16
N GLU A 180 10.05 11.77 -4.17
CA GLU A 180 9.12 11.77 -3.03
C GLU A 180 8.57 10.38 -2.75
N ILE A 181 8.12 9.65 -3.79
CA ILE A 181 7.63 8.27 -3.66
C ILE A 181 8.72 7.37 -3.10
N LYS A 182 9.95 7.47 -3.61
CA LYS A 182 11.09 6.69 -3.10
C LYS A 182 11.31 6.91 -1.61
N LEU A 183 11.30 8.17 -1.15
CA LEU A 183 11.50 8.49 0.27
C LEU A 183 10.39 7.93 1.17
N GLN A 184 9.14 7.91 0.69
CA GLN A 184 8.03 7.31 1.43
C GLN A 184 8.17 5.79 1.55
N LEU A 185 8.58 5.12 0.47
CA LEU A 185 8.82 3.68 0.46
C LEU A 185 9.97 3.28 1.40
N GLU A 186 11.06 4.03 1.43
CA GLU A 186 12.19 3.78 2.34
C GLU A 186 11.74 3.82 3.81
N LYS A 187 10.95 4.83 4.19
CA LYS A 187 10.40 4.95 5.56
C LYS A 187 9.48 3.78 5.94
N GLU A 188 8.67 3.31 5.00
CA GLU A 188 7.76 2.18 5.23
C GLU A 188 8.53 0.87 5.42
N ILE A 189 9.59 0.65 4.63
CA ILE A 189 10.48 -0.52 4.77
C ILE A 189 11.15 -0.52 6.14
N ASP A 190 11.66 0.63 6.61
CA ASP A 190 12.28 0.74 7.93
C ASP A 190 11.28 0.41 9.05
N ASN A 191 10.05 0.91 8.95
CA ASN A 191 8.99 0.63 9.92
C ASN A 191 8.65 -0.87 9.96
N GLN A 192 8.46 -1.49 8.80
CA GLN A 192 8.18 -2.93 8.71
C GLN A 192 9.32 -3.79 9.25
N THR A 193 10.57 -3.38 8.99
CA THR A 193 11.77 -4.05 9.52
C THR A 193 11.79 -4.01 11.05
N ASN A 194 11.46 -2.86 11.65
CA ASN A 194 11.36 -2.73 13.11
C ASN A 194 10.26 -3.62 13.71
N ILE A 195 9.09 -3.68 13.06
CA ILE A 195 7.99 -4.56 13.47
C ILE A 195 8.42 -6.03 13.41
N TYR A 196 9.08 -6.44 12.34
CA TYR A 196 9.58 -7.81 12.18
C TYR A 196 10.59 -8.17 13.27
N LEU A 197 11.57 -7.30 13.53
CA LEU A 197 12.58 -7.53 14.57
C LEU A 197 11.96 -7.64 15.97
N ASN A 198 10.98 -6.80 16.30
CA ASN A 198 10.27 -6.88 17.57
C ASN A 198 9.45 -8.18 17.68
N THR A 199 8.76 -8.57 16.61
CA THR A 199 8.00 -9.82 16.56
C THR A 199 8.93 -11.03 16.77
N LYS A 200 10.10 -11.03 16.12
CA LYS A 200 11.10 -12.08 16.27
C LYS A 200 11.61 -12.21 17.72
N LYS A 201 11.84 -11.09 18.42
CA LYS A 201 12.21 -11.09 19.84
C LYS A 201 11.10 -11.69 20.72
N ILE A 202 9.83 -11.35 20.44
CA ILE A 202 8.69 -11.90 21.17
C ILE A 202 8.59 -13.41 20.97
N ILE A 203 8.74 -13.88 19.73
CA ILE A 203 8.71 -15.32 19.41
C ILE A 203 9.81 -16.06 20.19
N LEU A 204 11.05 -15.56 20.19
CA LEU A 204 12.16 -16.16 20.93
C LEU A 204 11.87 -16.26 22.44
N ASN A 205 11.27 -15.22 23.02
CA ASN A 205 10.89 -15.23 24.44
C ASN A 205 9.79 -16.27 24.73
N LEU A 206 8.82 -16.44 23.83
CA LEU A 206 7.77 -17.43 23.95
C LEU A 206 8.32 -18.86 23.82
N GLU A 207 9.25 -19.09 22.89
CA GLU A 207 9.93 -20.39 22.73
C GLU A 207 10.65 -20.80 24.02
N ASN A 208 11.40 -19.87 24.64
CA ASN A 208 12.05 -20.12 25.92
C ASN A 208 11.05 -20.44 27.04
N TYR A 209 9.91 -19.74 27.08
CA TYR A 209 8.86 -20.01 28.06
C TYR A 209 8.23 -21.39 27.86
N ILE A 210 7.97 -21.79 26.61
CA ILE A 210 7.44 -23.11 26.27
C ILE A 210 8.41 -24.21 26.71
N ASN A 211 9.71 -24.07 26.40
CA ASN A 211 10.73 -25.04 26.81
C ASN A 211 10.76 -25.23 28.34
N ASN A 212 10.67 -24.14 29.11
CA ASN A 212 10.60 -24.22 30.57
C ASN A 212 9.35 -24.96 31.07
N LEU A 213 8.19 -24.72 30.44
CA LEU A 213 6.96 -25.43 30.77
C LEU A 213 7.04 -26.92 30.45
N GLU A 214 7.68 -27.29 29.34
CA GLU A 214 7.90 -28.69 28.98
C GLU A 214 8.79 -29.42 30.00
N GLU A 215 9.85 -28.77 30.49
CA GLU A 215 10.69 -29.32 31.56
C GLU A 215 9.91 -29.54 32.86
N ILE A 216 9.09 -28.56 33.26
CA ILE A 216 8.23 -28.66 34.45
C ILE A 216 7.24 -29.82 34.29
N ASN A 217 6.61 -29.94 33.12
CA ASN A 217 5.65 -31.00 32.85
C ASN A 217 6.31 -32.39 32.96
N LYS A 218 7.52 -32.55 32.40
CA LYS A 218 8.29 -33.80 32.52
C LYS A 218 8.62 -34.15 33.97
N LYS A 219 8.99 -33.16 34.79
CA LYS A 219 9.22 -33.36 36.24
C LYS A 219 7.94 -33.81 36.95
N ASN A 220 6.80 -33.19 36.65
CA ASN A 220 5.51 -33.56 37.24
C ASN A 220 5.09 -34.98 36.87
N GLN A 221 5.31 -35.41 35.62
CA GLN A 221 5.05 -36.79 35.19
C GLN A 221 5.88 -37.80 35.99
N ASN A 222 7.16 -37.51 36.23
CA ASN A 222 8.03 -38.37 37.02
C ASN A 222 7.56 -38.45 38.48
N ILE A 223 7.20 -37.32 39.09
CA ILE A 223 6.66 -37.26 40.46
C ILE A 223 5.38 -38.09 40.57
N ASN A 224 4.47 -37.97 39.60
CA ASN A 224 3.24 -38.77 39.58
C ASN A 224 3.53 -40.28 39.52
N LEU A 225 4.50 -40.69 38.70
CA LEU A 225 4.91 -42.08 38.61
C LEU A 225 5.51 -42.60 39.94
N GLU A 226 6.29 -41.77 40.63
CA GLU A 226 6.88 -42.09 41.92
C GLU A 226 5.81 -42.20 43.03
N ASN A 227 4.84 -41.27 43.05
CA ASN A 227 3.71 -41.31 43.97
C ASN A 227 2.88 -42.58 43.81
N GLU A 228 2.62 -43.02 42.57
CA GLU A 228 1.91 -44.28 42.32
C GLU A 228 2.70 -45.50 42.83
N LYS A 229 4.02 -45.54 42.64
CA LYS A 229 4.87 -46.60 43.21
C LYS A 229 4.83 -46.60 44.74
N LEU A 230 4.92 -45.44 45.37
CA LEU A 230 4.87 -45.32 46.83
C LEU A 230 3.51 -45.76 47.38
N LYS A 231 2.42 -45.41 46.70
CA LYS A 231 1.06 -45.84 47.05
C LYS A 231 0.92 -47.36 46.99
N GLN A 232 1.50 -48.01 45.97
CA GLN A 232 1.54 -49.47 45.87
C GLN A 232 2.34 -50.10 47.02
N GLN A 233 3.52 -49.58 47.33
CA GLN A 233 4.35 -50.06 48.45
C GLN A 233 3.63 -49.92 49.79
N LEU A 234 2.97 -48.78 50.03
CA LEU A 234 2.21 -48.53 51.24
C LEU A 234 1.05 -49.55 51.38
N ASN A 235 0.34 -49.83 50.29
CA ASN A 235 -0.74 -50.81 50.28
C ASN A 235 -0.23 -52.23 50.60
N LEU A 236 0.91 -52.64 50.04
CA LEU A 236 1.54 -53.91 50.36
C LEU A 236 1.89 -54.01 51.85
N LYS A 237 2.52 -52.96 52.39
CA LYS A 237 2.90 -52.91 53.82
C LYS A 237 1.69 -52.92 54.75
N TYR A 238 0.59 -52.28 54.34
CA TYR A 238 -0.67 -52.35 55.07
C TYR A 238 -1.23 -53.78 55.10
N ILE A 239 -1.22 -54.48 53.97
CA ILE A 239 -1.65 -55.88 53.88
C ILE A 239 -0.79 -56.78 54.77
N GLU A 240 0.54 -56.60 54.77
CA GLU A 240 1.46 -57.32 55.66
C GLU A 240 1.13 -57.10 57.14
N LEU A 241 0.91 -55.84 57.53
CA LEU A 241 0.55 -55.49 58.90
C LEU A 241 -0.78 -56.13 59.34
N GLN A 242 -1.78 -56.20 58.47
CA GLN A 242 -3.05 -56.88 58.77
C GLN A 242 -2.83 -58.38 59.01
N LYS A 243 -2.01 -59.04 58.17
CA LYS A 243 -1.66 -60.46 58.34
C LYS A 243 -0.92 -60.71 59.66
N GLU A 244 -0.01 -59.83 60.05
CA GLU A 244 0.68 -59.95 61.35
C GLU A 244 -0.27 -59.75 62.53
N LYS A 245 -1.18 -58.77 62.44
CA LYS A 245 -2.20 -58.54 63.45
C LYS A 245 -3.11 -59.75 63.65
N GLU A 246 -3.54 -60.40 62.57
CA GLU A 246 -4.32 -61.64 62.62
C GLU A 246 -3.54 -62.78 63.29
N LYS A 247 -2.25 -62.95 62.94
CA LYS A 247 -1.38 -63.95 63.59
C LYS A 247 -1.28 -63.70 65.10
N PHE A 248 -1.06 -62.46 65.52
CA PHE A 248 -0.97 -62.10 66.94
C PHE A 248 -2.28 -62.37 67.67
N LEU A 249 -3.43 -62.01 67.07
CA LEU A 249 -4.75 -62.27 67.65
C LEU A 249 -5.00 -63.78 67.84
N ASN A 250 -4.63 -64.59 66.85
CA ASN A 250 -4.72 -66.06 66.95
C ASN A 250 -3.83 -66.63 68.06
N GLN A 251 -2.60 -66.13 68.19
CA GLN A 251 -1.70 -66.51 69.29
C GLN A 251 -2.29 -66.13 70.65
N GLN A 252 -2.85 -64.92 70.77
CA GLN A 252 -3.47 -64.45 72.00
C GLN A 252 -4.68 -65.32 72.40
N ASN A 253 -5.53 -65.69 71.43
CA ASN A 253 -6.65 -66.61 71.66
C ASN A 253 -6.17 -67.98 72.17
N ASN A 254 -5.10 -68.52 71.58
CA ASN A 254 -4.51 -69.78 72.03
C ASN A 254 -3.95 -69.69 73.46
N ILE A 255 -3.25 -68.59 73.80
CA ILE A 255 -2.75 -68.36 75.16
C ILE A 255 -3.92 -68.30 76.16
N ASN A 256 -4.97 -67.55 75.84
CA ASN A 256 -6.17 -67.45 76.69
C ASN A 256 -6.81 -68.83 76.91
N LYS A 257 -6.90 -69.67 75.88
CA LYS A 257 -7.41 -71.04 75.98
C LYS A 257 -6.55 -71.90 76.90
N LEU A 258 -5.23 -71.88 76.73
CA LEU A 258 -4.29 -72.62 77.59
C LEU A 258 -4.36 -72.16 79.05
N GLN A 259 -4.52 -70.85 79.30
CA GLN A 259 -4.73 -70.32 80.65
C GLN A 259 -6.02 -70.85 81.29
N GLN A 260 -7.12 -70.93 80.52
CA GLN A 260 -8.37 -71.52 81.00
C GLN A 260 -8.21 -73.01 81.34
N GLU A 261 -7.58 -73.79 80.46
CA GLU A 261 -7.31 -75.22 80.69
C GLU A 261 -6.42 -75.44 81.92
N LEU A 262 -5.39 -74.61 82.10
CA LEU A 262 -4.52 -74.65 83.28
C LEU A 262 -5.31 -74.35 84.55
N ASN A 263 -6.14 -73.30 84.56
CA ASN A 263 -6.98 -72.95 85.71
C ASN A 263 -7.96 -74.08 86.08
N GLN A 264 -8.57 -74.73 85.08
CA GLN A 264 -9.45 -75.89 85.30
C GLN A 264 -8.69 -77.07 85.91
N LYS A 265 -7.49 -77.39 85.41
CA LYS A 265 -6.64 -78.45 85.98
C LYS A 265 -6.25 -78.13 87.43
N THR A 266 -5.79 -76.91 87.69
CA THR A 266 -5.43 -76.46 89.05
C THR A 266 -6.61 -76.57 90.01
N THR A 267 -7.81 -76.16 89.58
CA THR A 267 -9.05 -76.29 90.37
C THR A 267 -9.37 -77.75 90.67
N THR A 268 -9.25 -78.62 89.67
CA THR A 268 -9.44 -80.07 89.81
C THR A 268 -8.45 -80.67 90.80
N TYR A 269 -7.15 -80.37 90.67
CA TYR A 269 -6.12 -80.86 91.59
C TYR A 269 -6.33 -80.37 93.02
N MET A 270 -6.69 -79.10 93.22
CA MET A 270 -7.03 -78.57 94.54
C MET A 270 -8.26 -79.26 95.13
N GLY A 271 -9.27 -79.57 94.32
CA GLY A 271 -10.43 -80.35 94.74
C GLY A 271 -10.05 -81.77 95.19
N ILE A 272 -9.20 -82.46 94.43
CA ILE A 272 -8.67 -83.79 94.80
C ILE A 272 -7.85 -83.70 96.09
N PHE A 273 -6.94 -82.74 96.19
CA PHE A 273 -6.11 -82.52 97.38
C PHE A 273 -6.96 -82.27 98.62
N ASN A 274 -7.94 -81.37 98.55
CA ASN A 274 -8.85 -81.09 99.67
C ASN A 274 -9.68 -82.33 100.07
N SER A 275 -10.11 -83.14 99.10
CA SER A 275 -10.83 -84.40 99.35
C SER A 275 -9.96 -85.45 100.06
N LEU A 276 -8.69 -85.59 99.64
CA LEU A 276 -7.73 -86.48 100.28
C LEU A 276 -7.33 -85.99 101.68
N TYR A 277 -7.09 -84.68 101.83
CA TYR A 277 -6.74 -84.06 103.11
C TYR A 277 -7.83 -84.33 104.17
N LYS A 278 -9.11 -84.13 103.81
CA LYS A 278 -10.27 -84.45 104.67
C LYS A 278 -10.45 -85.93 105.03
N LYS A 279 -9.80 -86.85 104.32
CA LYS A 279 -9.85 -88.30 104.60
C LYS A 279 -8.73 -88.77 105.52
N ILE A 280 -7.66 -87.99 105.66
CA ILE A 280 -6.44 -88.35 106.39
C ILE A 280 -6.37 -87.61 107.73
N PHE A 281 -6.94 -86.41 107.82
CA PHE A 281 -7.06 -85.60 109.03
C PHE A 281 -8.54 -85.33 109.36
#